data_AF-A0A7Y5CD33-F1
#
_entry.id   AF-A0A7Y5CD33-F1
#
_cell.length_a   1.000
_cell.length_b   1.000
_cell.length_c   1.000
_cell.angle_alpha   90.00
_cell.angle_beta   90.00
_cell.angle_gamma   90.00
#
_symmetry.space_group_name_H-M   'P 1'
#
loop_
_entity.id
_entity.type
_entity.pdbx_description
1 polymer ?
#
loop_
_entity_poly.entity_id
_entity_poly.type
_entity_poly.pdbx_seq_one_letter_code
_entity_poly.pdbx_strand_id
1 'polypeptide(L)'
;MRARRNEGWVLIETLVAMVLLSVGVLAINRALLEARKTRAIAQDYTTARFLMEEKMGELELQPEMTEGDSGSGSFGDVNPRFSYSWSVAKVDIPTPAIPADLQPFFLEPPRLPDAYLGKISVTIAWTRADREFSATAETLIPGGRIRTLEEADAIAPPPA
;
A
#
# COMPACT_ATOMS: atom_id res chain seq x y z
N MET A 1 9.23 -28.49 -72.24
CA MET A 1 9.83 -28.57 -70.90
C MET A 1 10.11 -27.17 -70.38
N ARG A 2 9.21 -26.61 -69.56
CA ARG A 2 9.40 -25.32 -68.89
C ARG A 2 9.20 -25.54 -67.39
N ALA A 3 10.27 -25.92 -66.71
CA ALA A 3 10.34 -25.90 -65.26
C ALA A 3 11.80 -25.64 -64.92
N ARG A 4 12.14 -24.40 -64.55
CA ARG A 4 13.45 -24.07 -63.97
C ARG A 4 13.60 -22.65 -63.40
N ARG A 5 12.57 -21.80 -63.41
CA ARG A 5 12.65 -20.44 -62.85
C ARG A 5 12.02 -20.28 -61.45
N ASN A 6 11.33 -21.30 -60.94
CA ASN A 6 10.62 -21.22 -59.65
C ASN A 6 11.36 -21.91 -58.49
N GLU A 7 12.42 -22.69 -58.73
CA GLU A 7 13.11 -23.45 -57.68
C GLU A 7 14.00 -22.57 -56.78
N GLY A 8 14.70 -21.59 -57.35
CA GLY A 8 15.52 -20.65 -56.57
C GLY A 8 14.69 -19.67 -55.72
N TRP A 9 13.45 -19.40 -56.14
CA TRP A 9 12.51 -18.53 -55.41
C TRP A 9 12.02 -19.20 -54.11
N VAL A 10 11.69 -20.49 -54.15
CA VAL A 10 11.20 -21.24 -52.98
C VAL A 10 12.26 -21.34 -51.87
N LEU A 11 13.55 -21.44 -52.23
CA LEU A 11 14.63 -21.46 -51.24
C LEU A 11 14.75 -20.11 -50.51
N ILE A 12 14.71 -19.01 -51.26
CA ILE A 12 14.76 -17.66 -50.67
C ILE A 12 13.54 -17.40 -49.80
N GLU A 13 12.35 -17.79 -50.27
CA GLU A 13 11.10 -17.64 -49.54
C GLU A 13 11.11 -18.39 -48.21
N THR A 14 11.60 -19.63 -48.18
CA THR A 14 11.69 -20.41 -46.94
C THR A 14 12.76 -19.87 -45.99
N LEU A 15 13.89 -19.36 -46.51
CA LEU A 15 14.91 -18.71 -45.69
C LEU A 15 14.36 -17.42 -45.06
N VAL A 16 13.70 -16.57 -45.84
CA VAL A 16 13.04 -15.35 -45.36
C VAL A 16 11.96 -15.69 -44.34
N ALA A 17 11.12 -16.69 -44.62
CA ALA A 17 10.09 -17.14 -43.69
C ALA A 17 10.68 -17.64 -42.36
N MET A 18 11.79 -18.38 -42.40
CA MET A 18 12.47 -18.87 -41.20
C MET A 18 13.09 -17.72 -40.39
N VAL A 19 13.67 -16.71 -41.05
CA VAL A 19 14.17 -15.49 -40.40
C VAL A 19 13.04 -14.72 -39.73
N LEU A 20 11.93 -14.49 -40.44
CA LEU A 20 10.76 -13.80 -39.91
C LEU A 20 10.15 -14.56 -38.71
N LEU A 21 10.06 -15.89 -38.82
CA LEU A 21 9.58 -16.75 -37.75
C LEU A 21 10.49 -16.66 -36.51
N SER A 22 11.81 -16.67 -36.70
CA SER A 22 12.77 -16.52 -35.61
C SER A 22 12.62 -15.18 -34.88
N VAL A 23 12.49 -14.08 -35.62
CA VAL A 23 12.26 -12.74 -35.04
C VAL A 23 10.93 -12.69 -34.28
N GLY A 24 9.86 -13.29 -34.84
CA GLY A 24 8.56 -13.37 -34.19
C GLY A 24 8.61 -14.13 -32.87
N VAL A 25 9.25 -15.30 -32.83
CA VAL A 25 9.42 -16.09 -31.61
C VAL A 25 10.19 -15.32 -30.54
N LEU A 26 11.24 -14.57 -30.92
CA LEU A 26 12.00 -13.75 -29.98
C LEU A 26 11.13 -12.64 -29.37
N ALA A 27 10.32 -11.96 -30.18
CA ALA A 27 9.41 -10.93 -29.70
C ALA A 27 8.38 -11.49 -28.71
N ILE A 28 7.77 -12.63 -29.02
CA ILE A 28 6.81 -13.32 -28.15
C ILE A 28 7.47 -13.70 -26.82
N ASN A 29 8.67 -14.27 -26.85
CA ASN A 29 9.38 -14.65 -25.62
C ASN A 29 9.67 -13.43 -24.72
N ARG A 30 10.03 -12.29 -25.29
CA ARG A 30 10.24 -11.05 -24.53
C ARG A 30 8.95 -10.58 -23.86
N ALA A 31 7.84 -10.55 -24.59
CA ALA A 31 6.54 -10.18 -24.05
C ALA A 31 6.10 -11.11 -22.91
N LEU A 32 6.34 -12.43 -23.04
CA LEU A 32 6.03 -13.40 -21.98
C LEU A 32 6.86 -13.16 -20.71
N LEU A 33 8.14 -12.83 -20.85
CA LEU A 33 9.00 -12.52 -19.71
C LEU A 33 8.52 -11.26 -18.98
N GLU A 34 8.13 -10.23 -19.73
CA GLU A 34 7.60 -8.99 -19.19
C GLU A 34 6.25 -9.20 -18.47
N ALA A 35 5.36 -10.00 -19.06
CA ALA A 35 4.10 -10.38 -18.43
C ALA A 35 4.31 -11.14 -17.11
N ARG A 36 5.28 -12.07 -17.06
CA ARG A 36 5.62 -12.79 -15.82
C ARG A 36 6.16 -11.85 -14.75
N LYS A 37 7.05 -10.92 -15.11
CA LYS A 37 7.59 -9.93 -14.17
C LYS A 37 6.48 -9.06 -13.60
N THR A 38 5.63 -8.52 -14.46
CA THR A 38 4.52 -7.65 -14.06
C THR A 38 3.53 -8.39 -13.17
N ARG A 39 3.16 -9.62 -13.53
CA ARG A 39 2.29 -10.46 -12.70
C ARG A 39 2.87 -10.67 -11.31
N ALA A 40 4.17 -10.93 -11.22
CA ALA A 40 4.79 -11.21 -9.94
C ALA A 40 4.90 -9.96 -9.06
N ILE A 41 5.10 -8.78 -9.64
CA ILE A 41 5.00 -7.49 -8.94
C ILE A 41 3.58 -7.28 -8.43
N ALA A 42 2.57 -7.50 -9.28
CA ALA A 42 1.17 -7.36 -8.87
C ALA A 42 0.81 -8.30 -7.71
N GLN A 43 1.29 -9.55 -7.75
CA GLN A 43 1.11 -10.50 -6.65
C GLN A 43 1.72 -9.99 -5.34
N ASP A 44 2.94 -9.44 -5.36
CA ASP A 44 3.56 -8.89 -4.15
C ASP A 44 2.77 -7.72 -3.57
N TYR A 45 2.25 -6.81 -4.43
CA TYR A 45 1.39 -5.72 -3.98
C TYR A 45 0.08 -6.22 -3.38
N THR A 46 -0.54 -7.24 -3.97
CA THR A 46 -1.74 -7.88 -3.43
C THR A 46 -1.45 -8.51 -2.06
N THR A 47 -0.34 -9.25 -1.92
CA THR A 47 0.06 -9.81 -0.63
C THR A 47 0.35 -8.72 0.40
N ALA A 48 1.11 -7.68 0.05
CA ALA A 48 1.37 -6.55 0.93
C ALA A 48 0.07 -5.87 1.40
N ARG A 49 -0.92 -5.77 0.50
CA ARG A 49 -2.23 -5.19 0.82
C ARG A 49 -2.99 -6.03 1.85
N PHE A 50 -3.01 -7.36 1.70
CA PHE A 50 -3.66 -8.23 2.68
C PHE A 50 -2.97 -8.17 4.04
N LEU A 51 -1.63 -8.20 4.07
CA LEU A 51 -0.86 -8.10 5.32
C LEU A 51 -1.05 -6.74 6.02
N MET A 52 -1.22 -5.68 5.22
CA MET A 52 -1.53 -4.35 5.73
C MET A 52 -2.94 -4.29 6.33
N GLU A 53 -3.95 -4.86 5.66
CA GLU A 53 -5.31 -4.93 6.18
C GLU A 53 -5.39 -5.77 7.45
N GLU A 54 -4.66 -6.88 7.52
CA GLU A 54 -4.51 -7.69 8.73
C GLU A 54 -3.93 -6.85 9.88
N LYS A 55 -2.79 -6.17 9.68
CA LYS A 55 -2.23 -5.32 10.74
C LYS A 55 -3.08 -4.13 11.10
N MET A 56 -3.73 -3.49 10.13
CA MET A 56 -4.64 -2.39 10.41
C MET A 56 -5.82 -2.89 11.26
N GLY A 57 -6.40 -4.04 10.92
CA GLY A 57 -7.48 -4.65 11.70
C GLY A 57 -7.06 -5.02 13.12
N GLU A 58 -5.85 -5.58 13.30
CA GLU A 58 -5.31 -5.83 14.65
C GLU A 58 -5.18 -4.55 15.48
N LEU A 59 -4.73 -3.45 14.86
CA LEU A 59 -4.58 -2.14 15.51
C LEU A 59 -5.96 -1.52 15.83
N GLU A 60 -6.94 -1.64 14.93
CA GLU A 60 -8.31 -1.14 15.15
C GLU A 60 -9.07 -1.86 16.27
N LEU A 61 -8.70 -3.12 16.55
CA LEU A 61 -9.25 -3.91 17.65
C LEU A 61 -8.69 -3.51 19.02
N GLN A 62 -7.59 -2.74 19.07
CA GLN A 62 -7.04 -2.27 20.34
C GLN A 62 -7.99 -1.23 20.96
N PRO A 63 -8.45 -1.43 22.20
CA PRO A 63 -9.45 -0.57 22.81
C PRO A 63 -8.91 0.83 23.12
N GLU A 64 -7.61 0.94 23.38
CA GLU A 64 -6.93 2.18 23.76
C GLU A 64 -5.55 2.22 23.10
N MET A 65 -5.24 3.32 22.44
CA MET A 65 -3.92 3.58 21.86
C MET A 65 -3.37 4.87 22.43
N THR A 66 -2.06 4.96 22.64
CA THR A 66 -1.43 6.19 23.11
C THR A 66 -0.88 6.97 21.93
N GLU A 67 -0.99 8.29 21.98
CA GLU A 67 -0.34 9.15 21.00
C GLU A 67 1.18 8.94 21.00
N GLY A 68 1.78 8.77 19.82
CA GLY A 68 3.21 8.48 19.69
C GLY A 68 3.57 7.00 19.76
N ASP A 69 2.60 6.12 20.04
CA ASP A 69 2.82 4.68 19.94
C ASP A 69 3.27 4.32 18.53
N SER A 70 4.32 3.53 18.46
CA SER A 70 4.87 3.01 17.22
C SER A 70 5.40 1.61 17.44
N GLY A 71 5.39 0.83 16.35
CA GLY A 71 5.89 -0.53 16.38
C GLY A 71 6.39 -0.96 15.02
N SER A 72 7.23 -1.99 15.02
CA SER A 72 7.76 -2.59 13.80
C SER A 72 8.01 -4.07 14.00
N GLY A 73 7.95 -4.83 12.92
CA GLY A 73 8.23 -6.27 12.97
C GLY A 73 8.27 -6.91 11.59
N SER A 74 8.28 -8.24 11.58
CA SER A 74 8.18 -9.05 10.38
C SER A 74 6.96 -9.97 10.45
N PHE A 75 6.57 -10.51 9.29
CA PHE A 75 5.47 -11.47 9.19
C PHE A 75 5.92 -12.94 9.36
N GLY A 76 7.01 -13.15 10.12
CA GLY A 76 7.56 -14.47 10.43
C GLY A 76 8.00 -15.28 9.21
N ASP A 77 8.03 -16.60 9.37
CA ASP A 77 8.54 -17.55 8.36
C ASP A 77 7.63 -17.71 7.14
N VAL A 78 6.35 -17.35 7.26
CA VAL A 78 5.38 -17.45 6.16
C VAL A 78 5.66 -16.38 5.11
N ASN A 79 6.01 -15.17 5.55
CA ASN A 79 6.27 -14.02 4.69
C ASN A 79 7.57 -13.29 5.09
N PRO A 80 8.74 -13.95 5.00
CA PRO A 80 10.00 -13.43 5.55
C PRO A 80 10.55 -12.21 4.80
N ARG A 81 10.05 -11.97 3.58
CA ARG A 81 10.43 -10.84 2.74
C ARG A 81 9.66 -9.56 3.06
N PHE A 82 8.62 -9.65 3.88
CA PHE A 82 7.77 -8.52 4.24
C PHE A 82 8.02 -8.12 5.70
N SER A 83 8.14 -6.82 5.91
CA SER A 83 8.20 -6.20 7.22
C SER A 83 7.11 -5.14 7.33
N TYR A 84 6.76 -4.79 8.56
CA TYR A 84 5.80 -3.73 8.84
C TYR A 84 6.37 -2.72 9.82
N SER A 85 5.89 -1.49 9.70
CA SER A 85 6.00 -0.45 10.69
C SER A 85 4.67 0.29 10.82
N TRP A 86 4.34 0.74 12.03
CA TRP A 86 3.14 1.52 12.27
C TRP A 86 3.39 2.64 13.28
N SER A 87 2.56 3.67 13.20
CA SER A 87 2.61 4.82 14.10
C SER A 87 1.23 5.42 14.33
N VAL A 88 0.98 5.90 15.54
CA VAL A 88 -0.24 6.59 15.94
C VAL A 88 0.06 8.07 16.17
N ALA A 89 -0.72 8.94 15.53
CA ALA A 89 -0.59 10.39 15.65
C ALA A 89 -1.98 11.04 15.82
N LYS A 90 -2.05 12.19 16.47
CA LYS A 90 -3.26 13.02 16.45
C LYS A 90 -3.28 13.93 15.24
N VAL A 91 -4.48 14.20 14.74
CA VAL A 91 -4.74 15.13 13.65
C VAL A 91 -5.84 16.09 14.10
N ASP A 92 -5.52 17.38 14.14
CA ASP A 92 -6.46 18.42 14.54
C ASP A 92 -7.56 18.60 13.50
N ILE A 93 -8.80 18.75 13.98
CA ILE A 93 -9.94 19.08 13.13
C ILE A 93 -10.09 20.61 13.12
N PRO A 94 -9.88 21.28 11.96
CA PRO A 94 -10.05 22.71 11.89
C PRO A 94 -11.52 23.08 12.13
N THR A 95 -11.76 24.01 13.05
CA THR A 95 -13.12 24.53 13.28
C THR A 95 -13.47 25.52 12.17
N PRO A 96 -14.55 25.28 11.38
CA PRO A 96 -14.94 26.20 10.33
C PRO A 96 -15.48 27.51 10.92
N ALA A 97 -15.06 28.64 10.35
CA ALA A 97 -15.62 29.93 10.72
C ALA A 97 -17.07 30.05 10.23
N ILE A 98 -17.97 30.56 11.08
CA ILE A 98 -19.38 30.76 10.72
C ILE A 98 -19.50 32.03 9.87
N PRO A 99 -20.04 31.96 8.64
CA PRO A 99 -20.33 33.12 7.81
C PRO A 99 -21.30 34.12 8.49
N ALA A 100 -21.07 35.43 8.33
CA ALA A 100 -21.83 36.47 9.02
C ALA A 100 -23.33 36.49 8.69
N ASP A 101 -23.69 36.06 7.49
CA ASP A 101 -25.06 35.89 6.99
C ASP A 101 -25.82 34.74 7.67
N LEU A 102 -25.09 33.76 8.22
CA LEU A 102 -25.67 32.61 8.91
C LEU A 102 -25.73 32.79 10.44
N GLN A 103 -25.05 33.78 11.01
CA GLN A 103 -25.05 34.05 12.45
C GLN A 103 -26.45 34.21 13.07
N PRO A 104 -27.45 34.86 12.42
CA PRO A 104 -28.79 34.98 12.99
C PRO A 104 -29.55 33.65 13.10
N PHE A 105 -29.13 32.62 12.35
CA PHE A 105 -29.77 31.30 12.33
C PHE A 105 -29.17 30.32 13.36
N PHE A 106 -28.02 30.65 13.95
CA PHE A 106 -27.36 29.85 14.98
C PHE A 106 -27.46 30.55 16.33
N LEU A 107 -28.34 30.07 17.22
CA LEU A 107 -28.46 30.56 18.61
C LEU A 107 -27.24 30.16 19.46
N GLU A 108 -26.60 29.05 19.12
CA GLU A 108 -25.31 28.58 19.64
C GLU A 108 -24.50 27.97 18.48
N PRO A 109 -23.17 28.17 18.43
CA PRO A 109 -22.33 27.47 17.46
C PRO A 109 -22.42 25.95 17.68
N PRO A 110 -22.41 25.13 16.61
CA PRO A 110 -22.46 23.68 16.75
C PRO A 110 -21.25 23.19 17.54
N ARG A 111 -21.49 22.44 18.63
CA ARG A 111 -20.44 21.79 19.42
C ARG A 111 -19.94 20.58 18.66
N LEU A 112 -18.66 20.59 18.28
CA LEU A 112 -18.01 19.43 17.66
C LEU A 112 -17.65 18.40 18.75
N PRO A 113 -17.83 17.10 18.50
CA PRO A 113 -17.67 16.05 19.51
C PRO A 113 -16.24 15.94 20.06
N ASP A 114 -15.22 16.08 19.21
CA ASP A 114 -13.79 16.08 19.58
C ASP A 114 -13.03 17.08 18.69
N ALA A 115 -12.01 17.74 19.22
CA ALA A 115 -11.18 18.69 18.45
C ALA A 115 -10.10 18.00 17.59
N TYR A 116 -9.97 16.67 17.71
CA TYR A 116 -8.94 15.89 17.03
C TYR A 116 -9.47 14.51 16.60
N LEU A 117 -8.84 13.94 15.59
CA LEU A 117 -8.94 12.53 15.20
C LEU A 117 -7.63 11.83 15.51
N GLY A 118 -7.72 10.54 15.76
CA GLY A 118 -6.55 9.69 15.70
C GLY A 118 -6.22 9.29 14.27
N LYS A 119 -4.93 9.24 13.93
CA LYS A 119 -4.40 8.73 12.68
C LYS A 119 -3.51 7.54 12.97
N ILE A 120 -3.86 6.39 12.41
CA ILE A 120 -3.00 5.21 12.41
C ILE A 120 -2.40 5.10 11.02
N SER A 121 -1.07 5.12 10.93
CA SER A 121 -0.33 4.90 9.69
C SER A 121 0.34 3.53 9.76
N VAL A 122 0.12 2.67 8.76
CA VAL A 122 0.76 1.34 8.64
C VAL A 122 1.51 1.30 7.32
N THR A 123 2.79 0.96 7.38
CA THR A 123 3.67 0.79 6.23
C THR A 123 4.17 -0.63 6.15
N ILE A 124 3.98 -1.27 5.00
CA ILE A 124 4.55 -2.58 4.67
C ILE A 124 5.71 -2.36 3.71
N ALA A 125 6.87 -2.93 4.02
CA ALA A 125 8.07 -2.87 3.19
C ALA A 125 8.51 -4.26 2.75
N TRP A 126 9.03 -4.39 1.54
CA TRP A 126 9.56 -5.65 1.02
C TRP A 126 10.63 -5.44 -0.04
N THR A 127 11.47 -6.46 -0.23
CA THR A 127 12.56 -6.44 -1.23
C THR A 127 12.34 -7.51 -2.29
N ARG A 128 12.50 -7.14 -3.58
CA ARG A 128 12.45 -8.06 -4.72
C ARG A 128 13.54 -7.73 -5.74
N ALA A 129 14.35 -8.72 -6.09
CA ALA A 129 15.42 -8.56 -7.07
C ALA A 129 16.29 -7.31 -6.79
N ASP A 130 16.71 -7.20 -5.53
CA ASP A 130 17.51 -6.08 -4.99
C ASP A 130 16.87 -4.69 -5.14
N ARG A 131 15.54 -4.65 -5.33
CA ARG A 131 14.75 -3.42 -5.29
C ARG A 131 13.85 -3.43 -4.08
N GLU A 132 13.84 -2.31 -3.38
CA GLU A 132 12.96 -2.08 -2.25
C GLU A 132 11.64 -1.50 -2.72
N PHE A 133 10.57 -1.95 -2.08
CA PHE A 133 9.22 -1.50 -2.31
C PHE A 133 8.57 -1.26 -0.95
N SER A 134 7.65 -0.31 -0.92
CA SER A 134 6.81 -0.07 0.23
C SER A 134 5.41 0.33 -0.19
N ALA A 135 4.45 0.08 0.70
CA ALA A 135 3.09 0.54 0.59
C ALA A 135 2.64 1.03 1.96
N THR A 136 1.97 2.18 2.00
CA THR A 136 1.46 2.78 3.22
C THR A 136 -0.05 2.94 3.12
N ALA A 137 -0.77 2.62 4.20
CA ALA A 137 -2.14 3.02 4.39
C ALA A 137 -2.28 3.82 5.67
N GLU A 138 -3.25 4.73 5.67
CA GLU A 138 -3.62 5.53 6.82
C GLU A 138 -5.12 5.38 7.06
N THR A 139 -5.51 5.31 8.33
CA THR A 139 -6.92 5.33 8.74
C THR A 139 -7.10 6.37 9.84
N LEU A 140 -8.31 6.90 9.93
CA LEU A 140 -8.70 7.87 10.95
C LEU A 140 -9.68 7.23 11.93
N ILE A 141 -9.39 7.37 13.22
CA ILE A 141 -10.22 6.87 14.31
C ILE A 141 -10.77 8.03 15.15
N PRO A 142 -11.92 7.87 15.82
CA PRO A 142 -12.46 8.87 16.73
C PRO A 142 -11.47 9.23 17.85
N GLY A 143 -11.43 10.51 18.23
CA GLY A 143 -10.49 11.05 19.22
C GLY A 143 -10.57 10.33 20.57
N GLY A 144 -11.78 9.97 21.01
CA GLY A 144 -12.01 9.24 22.27
C GLY A 144 -11.34 7.85 22.41
N ARG A 145 -10.62 7.34 21.39
CA ARG A 145 -9.81 6.11 21.47
C ARG A 145 -8.32 6.34 21.65
N ILE A 146 -7.84 7.59 21.56
CA ILE A 146 -6.44 7.94 21.76
C ILE A 146 -6.26 8.60 23.13
N ARG A 147 -5.43 7.99 23.98
CA ARG A 147 -4.96 8.62 25.22
C ARG A 147 -3.78 9.53 24.94
N THR A 148 -3.72 10.65 25.64
CA THR A 148 -2.60 11.58 25.59
C THR A 148 -1.47 11.08 26.50
N LEU A 149 -0.21 11.30 26.12
CA LEU A 149 0.95 10.91 26.93
C LEU A 149 0.90 11.48 28.37
N GLU A 150 0.32 12.68 28.54
CA GLU A 150 0.10 13.31 29.86
C GLU A 150 -0.83 12.51 30.78
N GLU A 151 -1.78 11.76 30.20
CA GLU A 151 -2.78 10.97 30.93
C GLU A 151 -2.30 9.53 31.20
N ALA A 152 -1.36 9.02 30.40
CA ALA A 152 -0.76 7.69 30.57
C ALA A 152 0.19 7.62 31.77
N ASP A 153 0.98 8.67 32.04
CA ASP A 153 1.88 8.74 33.20
C ASP A 153 1.14 8.93 34.54
N ALA A 154 -0.09 9.43 34.52
CA ALA A 154 -0.89 9.68 35.74
C ALA A 154 -1.48 8.41 36.38
N ILE A 155 -1.43 7.26 35.69
CA ILE A 155 -2.02 5.98 36.14
C ILE A 155 -0.93 4.98 36.61
N ALA A 156 0.35 5.36 36.59
CA ALA A 156 1.40 4.51 37.15
C ALA A 156 1.24 4.39 38.69
N PRO A 157 1.10 3.18 39.26
CA PRO A 157 1.04 3.02 40.71
C PRO A 157 2.37 3.46 41.34
N PRO A 158 2.35 4.09 42.52
CA PRO A 158 3.58 4.54 43.18
C PRO A 158 4.51 3.35 43.46
N PRO A 159 5.84 3.55 43.38
CA PRO A 159 6.80 2.50 43.71
C PRO A 159 6.59 2.06 45.17
N ALA A 160 6.56 0.74 45.37
CA ALA A 160 6.42 0.08 46.67
C ALA A 160 7.63 0.33 47.59
#